data_AF-A0A552RAT6-F1
#
_entry.id   AF-A0A552RAT6-F1
#
_cell.length_a   1.000
_cell.length_b   1.000
_cell.length_c   1.000
_cell.angle_alpha   90.00
_cell.angle_beta   90.00
_cell.angle_gamma   90.00
#
_symmetry.space_group_name_H-M   'P 1'
#
loop_
_entity.id
_entity.type
_entity.pdbx_description
1 polymer ?
#
loop_
_entity_poly.entity_id
_entity_poly.type
_entity_poly.pdbx_seq_one_letter_code
_entity_poly.pdbx_strand_id
1 'polypeptide(L)'
;MSTETPRRPRFRLGTGRATRTRAVAGLSALLLPLAAMVGLATPAEAATSATATYVKKSDWGTGFEGQWTVKNTGTTALSSWTIEWDFPSGTGVGSAWDATVTHTGNHWTAKNVGWNGTIAPGASVSFGFNGTGSGSGAATNCTLNGASCDGGPTVPGDNAPSAPGTPTASGITDTSVKLSWTAATDDKGIKNYDVLRDGAVVATVTGTTYTNTGLTAGTDYSYSVQARDTADQTGPVSGAVKVHTTGGGDDGGNETGDKVNLGYFTDWGVYGRNYHVKNLDTSGSAAKITHINYAFGNVQGGKCTVGDSYADYDMAYTADKSVDGVADTWDQPLRGSFNQLRKLKAKYPHIKVLWSFGGWTWSGGFGQAAQNPAAFAESCYNLVEDPRWADVFDGIDIDWEYPNACGLTCDTSGPDALKKLTSALRTKFGANNLVTAAITADGSDGGKIDLADYAGAAQSLDWYNVMTYDFFGAWDAKGPTAPHSPLTSYNGIPQAGFNSADAIAKLKAKGVPASKLLLGIGFYGRGWTGVTQDAPGGTATGAAPGTYEAGIEDYKVLKNTCPTTGTIAGTAYAHCGTNWWSYDTPATIKSKMAWAKNQGLGGAFFWEFSGDTSNGELVSAMNTGLQ
;
A
#
# COMPACT_ATOMS: atom_id res chain seq x y z
N MET A 1 37.87 -51.41 38.08
CA MET A 1 38.20 -50.09 37.50
C MET A 1 37.04 -49.18 37.88
N SER A 2 36.91 -48.71 39.13
CA SER A 2 37.86 -47.93 39.96
C SER A 2 37.85 -46.44 39.55
N THR A 3 37.63 -45.46 40.43
CA THR A 3 37.47 -45.52 41.90
C THR A 3 36.74 -44.30 42.49
N GLU A 4 35.95 -44.54 43.55
CA GLU A 4 35.71 -43.72 44.76
C GLU A 4 35.05 -42.30 44.77
N THR A 5 34.05 -42.19 45.66
CA THR A 5 33.46 -40.99 46.31
C THR A 5 34.08 -40.82 47.73
N PRO A 6 33.70 -39.92 48.70
CA PRO A 6 32.40 -39.31 49.09
C PRO A 6 32.47 -37.74 49.14
N ARG A 7 31.72 -36.89 49.89
CA ARG A 7 30.83 -36.86 51.11
C ARG A 7 29.70 -35.81 50.84
N ARG A 8 28.50 -35.75 51.46
CA ARG A 8 27.93 -35.95 52.83
C ARG A 8 28.25 -34.85 53.85
N PRO A 9 27.32 -34.43 54.75
CA PRO A 9 26.07 -35.11 55.19
C PRO A 9 24.74 -34.28 55.16
N ARG A 10 23.66 -34.82 55.78
CA ARG A 10 22.30 -34.23 55.99
C ARG A 10 22.00 -33.99 57.49
N PHE A 11 20.99 -33.15 57.83
CA PHE A 11 19.91 -33.32 58.86
C PHE A 11 19.31 -31.94 59.31
N ARG A 12 18.13 -31.74 59.97
CA ARG A 12 17.08 -32.62 60.58
C ARG A 12 15.65 -31.96 60.60
N LEU A 13 14.67 -32.67 61.22
CA LEU A 13 13.22 -32.41 61.50
C LEU A 13 12.85 -31.04 62.13
N GLY A 14 11.58 -30.60 62.30
CA GLY A 14 10.24 -31.16 61.94
C GLY A 14 9.13 -30.98 63.03
N THR A 15 7.83 -31.13 62.67
CA THR A 15 6.57 -31.13 63.53
C THR A 15 6.10 -29.78 64.16
N GLY A 16 4.82 -29.54 64.53
CA GLY A 16 3.53 -30.17 64.16
C GLY A 16 2.38 -30.13 65.24
N ARG A 17 1.12 -29.78 64.86
CA ARG A 17 -0.19 -29.86 65.62
C ARG A 17 -0.38 -28.89 66.84
N ALA A 18 -1.56 -28.63 67.44
CA ALA A 18 -3.05 -28.65 67.15
C ALA A 18 -3.84 -28.28 68.47
N THR A 19 -5.15 -27.97 68.65
CA THR A 19 -6.39 -27.69 67.82
C THR A 19 -7.58 -27.18 68.69
N ARG A 20 -8.50 -26.36 68.13
CA ARG A 20 -9.91 -26.02 68.60
C ARG A 20 -10.00 -25.14 69.90
N THR A 21 -11.09 -24.41 70.25
CA THR A 21 -12.54 -24.52 69.92
C THR A 21 -13.36 -23.19 70.11
N ARG A 22 -14.33 -22.89 69.21
CA ARG A 22 -15.63 -22.13 69.34
C ARG A 22 -15.82 -20.77 70.09
N ALA A 23 -16.45 -19.81 69.37
CA ALA A 23 -17.72 -19.08 69.68
C ALA A 23 -17.80 -17.54 70.01
N VAL A 24 -18.50 -16.80 69.11
CA VAL A 24 -19.55 -15.76 69.31
C VAL A 24 -19.25 -14.31 69.84
N ALA A 25 -19.33 -13.34 68.90
CA ALA A 25 -19.95 -11.98 68.88
C ALA A 25 -19.91 -10.94 70.05
N GLY A 26 -19.77 -9.64 69.69
CA GLY A 26 -19.98 -8.44 70.52
C GLY A 26 -19.71 -7.11 69.75
N LEU A 27 -20.31 -5.95 70.12
CA LEU A 27 -20.45 -4.74 69.27
C LEU A 27 -19.94 -3.39 69.88
N SER A 28 -19.50 -2.46 69.00
CA SER A 28 -19.68 -0.97 69.01
C SER A 28 -18.76 0.07 69.73
N ALA A 29 -18.60 1.24 69.04
CA ALA A 29 -18.50 2.66 69.51
C ALA A 29 -17.18 3.22 70.15
N LEU A 30 -16.77 4.52 70.03
CA LEU A 30 -16.95 5.64 69.04
C LEU A 30 -16.08 6.90 69.40
N LEU A 31 -15.88 7.84 68.44
CA LEU A 31 -15.53 9.30 68.55
C LEU A 31 -14.08 9.87 68.57
N LEU A 32 -13.98 11.12 68.05
CA LEU A 32 -12.86 12.07 67.78
C LEU A 32 -13.42 13.53 68.00
N PRO A 33 -13.05 14.70 67.36
CA PRO A 33 -11.97 15.11 66.41
C PRO A 33 -11.34 16.52 66.75
N LEU A 34 -11.06 17.40 65.75
CA LEU A 34 -10.61 18.82 65.81
C LEU A 34 -9.12 19.05 66.21
N ALA A 35 -8.42 20.19 65.99
CA ALA A 35 -8.63 21.51 65.32
C ALA A 35 -7.24 22.23 65.17
N ALA A 36 -6.98 23.37 64.48
CA ALA A 36 -7.57 24.12 63.34
C ALA A 36 -6.56 25.24 62.87
N MET A 37 -6.97 26.22 62.02
CA MET A 37 -6.29 27.52 61.70
C MET A 37 -4.96 27.50 60.87
N VAL A 38 -4.43 28.61 60.29
CA VAL A 38 -4.94 29.51 59.20
C VAL A 38 -3.82 30.51 58.73
N GLY A 39 -3.80 30.92 57.44
CA GLY A 39 -2.95 31.98 56.84
C GLY A 39 -3.27 32.19 55.34
N LEU A 40 -3.08 33.39 54.74
CA LEU A 40 -3.69 33.75 53.43
C LEU A 40 -2.74 34.39 52.38
N ALA A 41 -2.90 33.97 51.12
CA ALA A 41 -2.47 34.62 49.87
C ALA A 41 -3.34 34.11 48.69
N THR A 42 -3.43 34.85 47.58
CA THR A 42 -4.25 34.50 46.38
C THR A 42 -3.61 35.04 45.09
N PRO A 43 -4.01 34.57 43.89
CA PRO A 43 -3.94 33.16 43.49
C PRO A 43 -3.26 32.99 42.11
N ALA A 44 -2.36 32.01 41.97
CA ALA A 44 -1.73 31.67 40.68
C ALA A 44 -1.46 30.16 40.57
N GLU A 45 -1.74 29.59 39.39
CA GLU A 45 -1.29 28.26 38.90
C GLU A 45 -1.32 27.09 39.91
N ALA A 46 -2.50 26.75 40.43
CA ALA A 46 -2.67 25.63 41.38
C ALA A 46 -3.91 24.74 41.15
N ALA A 47 -4.62 24.88 40.01
CA ALA A 47 -5.98 24.37 39.85
C ALA A 47 -6.18 23.30 38.75
N THR A 48 -5.21 23.11 37.85
CA THR A 48 -5.21 21.99 36.87
C THR A 48 -4.56 20.70 37.42
N SER A 49 -4.24 20.70 38.72
CA SER A 49 -3.42 19.69 39.41
C SER A 49 -4.14 19.06 40.60
N ALA A 50 -5.45 19.22 40.73
CA ALA A 50 -6.21 18.74 41.88
C ALA A 50 -7.65 18.33 41.54
N THR A 51 -8.21 17.39 42.29
CA THR A 51 -9.64 17.00 42.27
C THR A 51 -10.21 17.07 43.70
N ALA A 52 -11.53 17.09 43.83
CA ALA A 52 -12.34 17.11 45.03
C ALA A 52 -13.65 16.34 44.78
N THR A 53 -13.88 15.21 45.44
CA THR A 53 -15.09 14.39 45.21
C THR A 53 -16.01 14.38 46.42
N TYR A 54 -17.32 14.50 46.18
CA TYR A 54 -18.37 14.45 47.21
C TYR A 54 -19.00 13.06 47.32
N VAL A 55 -19.20 12.60 48.54
CA VAL A 55 -19.97 11.39 48.85
C VAL A 55 -20.90 11.70 50.03
N LYS A 56 -22.21 11.51 49.84
CA LYS A 56 -23.15 11.38 50.97
C LYS A 56 -22.91 10.01 51.62
N LYS A 57 -22.44 10.00 52.86
CA LYS A 57 -22.05 8.81 53.64
C LYS A 57 -23.24 8.11 54.27
N SER A 58 -24.20 8.88 54.75
CA SER A 58 -25.44 8.39 55.35
C SER A 58 -26.56 9.42 55.14
N ASP A 59 -27.81 8.95 55.18
CA ASP A 59 -29.01 9.78 55.02
C ASP A 59 -30.08 9.27 55.98
N TRP A 60 -30.78 10.20 56.65
CA TRP A 60 -31.88 9.89 57.57
C TRP A 60 -33.12 10.75 57.30
N GLY A 61 -33.26 11.29 56.08
CA GLY A 61 -34.46 11.96 55.56
C GLY A 61 -34.73 13.38 56.07
N THR A 62 -34.24 13.73 57.27
CA THR A 62 -34.26 15.10 57.82
C THR A 62 -32.87 15.75 57.89
N GLY A 63 -31.84 14.97 57.58
CA GLY A 63 -30.45 15.35 57.50
C GLY A 63 -29.61 14.19 56.94
N PHE A 64 -28.32 14.44 56.76
CA PHE A 64 -27.39 13.51 56.11
C PHE A 64 -25.95 13.77 56.56
N GLU A 65 -25.07 12.81 56.32
CA GLU A 65 -23.61 12.98 56.45
C GLU A 65 -22.98 13.15 55.06
N GLY A 66 -22.22 14.23 54.86
CA GLY A 66 -21.46 14.50 53.64
C GLY A 66 -19.96 14.44 53.88
N GLN A 67 -19.20 13.85 52.95
CA GLN A 67 -17.73 13.89 52.94
C GLN A 67 -17.23 14.43 51.61
N TRP A 68 -16.31 15.39 51.65
CA TRP A 68 -15.49 15.80 50.50
C TRP A 68 -14.09 15.17 50.59
N THR A 69 -13.47 14.85 49.46
CA THR A 69 -12.11 14.30 49.38
C THR A 69 -11.29 15.01 48.32
N VAL A 70 -10.35 15.85 48.75
CA VAL A 70 -9.38 16.52 47.87
C VAL A 70 -8.24 15.56 47.53
N LYS A 71 -7.84 15.51 46.26
CA LYS A 71 -6.67 14.77 45.77
C LYS A 71 -5.78 15.69 44.95
N ASN A 72 -4.47 15.63 45.19
CA ASN A 72 -3.49 16.20 44.28
C ASN A 72 -3.23 15.21 43.13
N THR A 73 -3.48 15.64 41.89
CA THR A 73 -3.24 14.87 40.65
C THR A 73 -2.05 15.38 39.86
N GLY A 74 -1.47 16.52 40.24
CA GLY A 74 -0.27 17.10 39.61
C GLY A 74 1.05 16.56 40.16
N THR A 75 2.14 17.16 39.68
CA THR A 75 3.53 16.78 39.99
C THR A 75 4.18 17.64 41.08
N THR A 76 3.55 18.74 41.48
CA THR A 76 3.97 19.64 42.57
C THR A 76 3.03 19.50 43.78
N ALA A 77 3.50 19.81 44.99
CA ALA A 77 2.64 19.78 46.18
C ALA A 77 1.69 20.99 46.20
N LEU A 78 0.40 20.75 46.46
CA LEU A 78 -0.54 21.82 46.80
C LEU A 78 -0.18 22.36 48.19
N SER A 79 -0.25 23.68 48.38
CA SER A 79 0.06 24.35 49.65
C SER A 79 -1.18 24.65 50.51
N SER A 80 -2.35 24.74 49.89
CA SER A 80 -3.64 25.00 50.53
C SER A 80 -4.80 24.53 49.65
N TRP A 81 -5.98 24.40 50.24
CA TRP A 81 -7.21 24.16 49.49
C TRP A 81 -8.43 24.87 50.09
N THR A 82 -9.28 25.34 49.19
CA THR A 82 -10.64 25.85 49.43
C THR A 82 -11.59 25.10 48.51
N ILE A 83 -12.68 24.54 49.03
CA ILE A 83 -13.80 24.02 48.24
C ILE A 83 -15.00 24.95 48.43
N GLU A 84 -15.61 25.38 47.34
CA GLU A 84 -16.82 26.21 47.31
C GLU A 84 -17.92 25.46 46.56
N TRP A 85 -19.16 25.42 47.04
CA TRP A 85 -20.28 24.68 46.43
C TRP A 85 -21.65 25.24 46.83
N ASP A 86 -22.67 25.00 46.01
CA ASP A 86 -24.07 25.35 46.31
C ASP A 86 -24.88 24.14 46.80
N PHE A 87 -25.89 24.42 47.64
CA PHE A 87 -26.96 23.47 47.97
C PHE A 87 -28.35 24.01 47.55
N PRO A 88 -29.35 23.12 47.31
CA PRO A 88 -30.73 23.55 47.11
C PRO A 88 -31.29 24.32 48.31
N SER A 89 -32.22 25.24 48.08
CA SER A 89 -32.91 25.96 49.16
C SER A 89 -33.57 24.98 50.15
N GLY A 90 -33.39 25.22 51.44
CA GLY A 90 -33.81 24.30 52.50
C GLY A 90 -32.84 23.15 52.82
N THR A 91 -31.69 23.08 52.13
CA THR A 91 -30.56 22.20 52.46
C THR A 91 -29.37 23.03 52.95
N GLY A 92 -28.68 22.59 54.01
CA GLY A 92 -27.53 23.31 54.57
C GLY A 92 -26.63 22.44 55.43
N VAL A 93 -25.56 23.02 55.99
CA VAL A 93 -24.62 22.34 56.90
C VAL A 93 -24.83 22.81 58.34
N GLY A 94 -25.05 21.86 59.26
CA GLY A 94 -25.22 22.15 60.69
C GLY A 94 -23.94 22.01 61.52
N SER A 95 -23.00 21.16 61.10
CA SER A 95 -21.68 21.00 61.76
C SER A 95 -20.67 20.35 60.81
N ALA A 96 -19.39 20.66 60.94
CA ALA A 96 -18.32 20.13 60.09
C ALA A 96 -17.04 19.82 60.89
N TRP A 97 -16.20 18.95 60.34
CA TRP A 97 -14.87 18.59 60.87
C TRP A 97 -13.83 18.60 59.74
N ASP A 98 -12.56 18.75 60.14
CA ASP A 98 -11.36 18.80 59.29
C ASP A 98 -11.32 19.90 58.21
N ALA A 99 -12.31 20.80 58.21
CA ALA A 99 -12.32 22.06 57.47
C ALA A 99 -12.99 23.17 58.29
N THR A 100 -12.66 24.44 58.00
CA THR A 100 -13.46 25.58 58.43
C THR A 100 -14.54 25.84 57.38
N VAL A 101 -15.81 25.66 57.74
CA VAL A 101 -16.96 25.81 56.81
C VAL A 101 -17.77 27.06 57.14
N THR A 102 -18.08 27.85 56.11
CA THR A 102 -18.89 29.10 56.15
C THR A 102 -19.86 29.14 54.98
N HIS A 103 -20.87 30.02 55.01
CA HIS A 103 -21.81 30.17 53.89
C HIS A 103 -22.34 31.60 53.72
N THR A 104 -22.86 31.90 52.53
CA THR A 104 -23.66 33.10 52.23
C THR A 104 -24.92 32.64 51.47
N GLY A 105 -26.07 32.69 52.14
CA GLY A 105 -27.30 32.09 51.60
C GLY A 105 -27.12 30.59 51.39
N ASN A 106 -27.29 30.12 50.15
CA ASN A 106 -27.17 28.71 49.76
C ASN A 106 -25.74 28.30 49.35
N HIS A 107 -24.81 29.26 49.26
CA HIS A 107 -23.43 29.04 48.82
C HIS A 107 -22.51 28.76 50.00
N TRP A 108 -21.80 27.63 49.99
CA TRP A 108 -20.96 27.10 51.05
C TRP A 108 -19.48 27.13 50.66
N THR A 109 -18.62 27.45 51.61
CA THR A 109 -17.16 27.53 51.45
C THR A 109 -16.49 26.75 52.58
N ALA A 110 -15.65 25.78 52.26
CA ALA A 110 -14.82 25.03 53.19
C ALA A 110 -13.33 25.30 52.91
N LYS A 111 -12.56 25.65 53.93
CA LYS A 111 -11.11 25.88 53.81
C LYS A 111 -10.32 24.92 54.69
N ASN A 112 -9.13 24.55 54.22
CA ASN A 112 -8.23 23.67 54.95
C ASN A 112 -7.91 24.22 56.35
N VAL A 113 -7.62 23.30 57.27
CA VAL A 113 -7.04 23.62 58.58
C VAL A 113 -5.52 23.46 58.53
N GLY A 114 -4.81 23.92 59.57
CA GLY A 114 -3.35 24.06 59.55
C GLY A 114 -2.53 22.79 59.33
N TRP A 115 -3.13 21.61 59.50
CA TRP A 115 -2.45 20.32 59.36
C TRP A 115 -2.80 19.55 58.06
N ASN A 116 -3.80 19.99 57.28
CA ASN A 116 -4.22 19.31 56.04
C ASN A 116 -4.19 20.19 54.77
N GLY A 117 -3.65 21.40 54.83
CA GLY A 117 -3.51 22.27 53.66
C GLY A 117 -2.51 21.75 52.61
N THR A 118 -1.36 21.23 53.06
CA THR A 118 -0.32 20.75 52.15
C THR A 118 -0.60 19.32 51.68
N ILE A 119 -0.76 19.11 50.38
CA ILE A 119 -1.03 17.80 49.77
C ILE A 119 0.06 17.46 48.76
N ALA A 120 0.85 16.41 49.04
CA ALA A 120 1.90 15.93 48.15
C ALA A 120 1.33 15.34 46.83
N PRO A 121 2.12 15.30 45.73
CA PRO A 121 1.72 14.67 44.45
C PRO A 121 1.10 13.28 44.64
N GLY A 122 -0.08 13.06 44.05
CA GLY A 122 -0.83 11.81 44.12
C GLY A 122 -1.59 11.55 45.44
N ALA A 123 -1.34 12.31 46.50
CA ALA A 123 -1.96 12.14 47.81
C ALA A 123 -3.36 12.76 47.92
N SER A 124 -4.09 12.42 48.99
CA SER A 124 -5.45 12.91 49.26
C SER A 124 -5.67 13.23 50.73
N VAL A 125 -6.61 14.15 50.98
CA VAL A 125 -7.18 14.48 52.31
C VAL A 125 -8.71 14.56 52.20
N SER A 126 -9.42 14.42 53.31
CA SER A 126 -10.88 14.52 53.35
C SER A 126 -11.33 15.45 54.47
N PHE A 127 -12.54 15.99 54.32
CA PHE A 127 -13.28 16.65 55.40
C PHE A 127 -14.75 16.21 55.35
N GLY A 128 -15.46 16.32 56.47
CA GLY A 128 -16.85 15.84 56.56
C GLY A 128 -17.76 16.79 57.33
N PHE A 129 -19.07 16.59 57.18
CA PHE A 129 -20.08 17.43 57.79
C PHE A 129 -21.45 16.74 57.93
N ASN A 130 -22.24 17.19 58.90
CA ASN A 130 -23.66 16.82 59.02
C ASN A 130 -24.53 17.93 58.42
N GLY A 131 -25.32 17.59 57.42
CA GLY A 131 -26.29 18.45 56.76
C GLY A 131 -27.71 18.33 57.29
N THR A 132 -28.51 19.35 57.01
CA THR A 132 -29.94 19.46 57.36
C THR A 132 -30.80 19.59 56.10
N GLY A 133 -32.08 19.22 56.23
CA GLY A 133 -33.03 19.20 55.11
C GLY A 133 -33.14 17.81 54.47
N SER A 134 -33.97 17.70 53.42
CA SER A 134 -34.24 16.40 52.76
C SER A 134 -33.07 15.83 51.96
N GLY A 135 -31.97 16.58 51.81
CA GLY A 135 -30.75 16.16 51.11
C GLY A 135 -30.98 15.71 49.65
N SER A 136 -32.12 16.07 49.05
CA SER A 136 -32.65 15.45 47.83
C SER A 136 -32.10 16.05 46.53
N GLY A 137 -31.26 17.10 46.62
CA GLY A 137 -30.36 17.52 45.55
C GLY A 137 -28.91 17.31 45.99
N ALA A 138 -28.04 17.00 45.03
CA ALA A 138 -26.60 16.92 45.25
C ALA A 138 -26.00 18.31 45.58
N ALA A 139 -24.75 18.33 46.06
CA ALA A 139 -23.95 19.54 46.04
C ALA A 139 -23.68 19.93 44.57
N THR A 140 -23.92 21.19 44.23
CA THR A 140 -23.71 21.75 42.88
C THR A 140 -22.67 22.88 42.92
N ASN A 141 -22.39 23.47 41.77
CA ASN A 141 -21.50 24.63 41.55
C ASN A 141 -20.14 24.51 42.27
N CYS A 142 -19.58 23.29 42.29
CA CYS A 142 -18.39 22.99 43.07
C CYS A 142 -17.12 23.49 42.40
N THR A 143 -16.33 24.28 43.13
CA THR A 143 -14.95 24.63 42.74
C THR A 143 -13.95 24.30 43.84
N LEU A 144 -12.77 23.83 43.45
CA LEU A 144 -11.58 23.62 44.25
C LEU A 144 -10.54 24.68 43.84
N ASN A 145 -10.15 25.56 44.77
CA ASN A 145 -9.24 26.69 44.54
C ASN A 145 -9.64 27.59 43.34
N GLY A 146 -10.93 27.62 42.97
CA GLY A 146 -11.48 28.43 41.88
C GLY A 146 -11.57 27.78 40.50
N ALA A 147 -11.19 26.50 40.33
CA ALA A 147 -11.56 25.68 39.17
C ALA A 147 -12.47 24.52 39.60
N SER A 148 -13.04 23.73 38.68
CA SER A 148 -13.95 22.63 39.05
C SER A 148 -13.36 21.64 40.06
N CYS A 149 -14.26 21.08 40.86
CA CYS A 149 -13.96 19.99 41.77
C CYS A 149 -13.59 18.66 41.10
N ASP A 150 -14.09 18.23 39.94
CA ASP A 150 -13.73 16.88 39.46
C ASP A 150 -12.26 16.76 39.00
N GLY A 151 -11.52 17.89 38.91
CA GLY A 151 -10.17 18.05 38.36
C GLY A 151 -9.99 17.66 36.89
N GLY A 152 -10.94 16.91 36.34
CA GLY A 152 -11.62 17.38 35.15
C GLY A 152 -12.39 18.68 35.44
N PRO A 153 -12.74 19.48 34.44
CA PRO A 153 -13.04 20.90 34.65
C PRO A 153 -14.55 21.21 34.79
N THR A 154 -15.35 20.21 35.13
CA THR A 154 -16.83 20.21 35.15
C THR A 154 -17.48 21.28 36.01
N VAL A 155 -18.17 22.22 35.38
CA VAL A 155 -18.93 23.29 36.06
C VAL A 155 -20.37 22.81 36.24
N PRO A 156 -20.86 22.53 37.46
CA PRO A 156 -22.22 22.04 37.59
C PRO A 156 -23.24 23.11 37.16
N GLY A 157 -24.34 22.66 36.58
CA GLY A 157 -25.22 23.53 35.81
C GLY A 157 -24.81 23.67 34.34
N ASP A 158 -23.67 23.09 33.95
CA ASP A 158 -23.22 22.79 32.59
C ASP A 158 -23.25 21.25 32.39
N ASN A 159 -23.73 20.74 31.25
CA ASN A 159 -23.74 19.30 30.95
C ASN A 159 -22.66 19.00 29.92
N ALA A 160 -21.87 17.93 30.12
CA ALA A 160 -20.83 17.58 29.17
C ALA A 160 -21.39 17.32 27.75
N PRO A 161 -20.63 17.62 26.67
CA PRO A 161 -21.10 17.56 25.30
C PRO A 161 -21.76 16.24 24.89
N SER A 162 -22.66 16.33 23.91
CA SER A 162 -23.00 15.16 23.11
C SER A 162 -21.79 14.69 22.28
N ALA A 163 -21.85 13.46 21.78
CA ALA A 163 -20.82 12.96 20.87
C ALA A 163 -20.86 13.76 19.55
N PRO A 164 -19.70 14.12 18.95
CA PRO A 164 -19.65 14.63 17.59
C PRO A 164 -20.27 13.63 16.59
N GLY A 165 -20.69 14.14 15.43
CA GLY A 165 -20.99 13.25 14.31
C GLY A 165 -19.75 12.42 13.92
N THR A 166 -19.95 11.16 13.51
CA THR A 166 -18.88 10.34 12.93
C THR A 166 -18.15 11.14 11.84
N PRO A 167 -16.82 11.29 11.89
CA PRO A 167 -16.09 12.06 10.91
C PRO A 167 -16.16 11.40 9.52
N THR A 168 -16.13 12.23 8.48
CA THR A 168 -15.91 11.81 7.10
C THR A 168 -14.49 12.16 6.68
N ALA A 169 -13.93 11.38 5.76
CA ALA A 169 -12.58 11.56 5.24
C ALA A 169 -12.59 12.05 3.79
N SER A 170 -11.59 12.84 3.43
CA SER A 170 -11.41 13.45 2.12
C SER A 170 -9.93 13.79 1.91
N GLY A 171 -9.50 13.97 0.65
CA GLY A 171 -8.12 14.37 0.34
C GLY A 171 -7.07 13.49 1.03
N ILE A 172 -7.29 12.17 1.00
CA ILE A 172 -6.35 11.19 1.55
C ILE A 172 -5.15 11.11 0.61
N THR A 173 -3.95 11.05 1.18
CA THR A 173 -2.70 10.78 0.47
C THR A 173 -1.92 9.68 1.19
N ASP A 174 -0.72 9.39 0.71
CA ASP A 174 0.31 8.56 1.34
C ASP A 174 0.62 8.95 2.80
N THR A 175 0.62 10.25 3.08
CA THR A 175 1.16 10.83 4.30
C THR A 175 0.15 11.73 5.03
N SER A 176 -1.10 11.83 4.53
CA SER A 176 -2.10 12.75 5.08
C SER A 176 -3.56 12.33 4.86
N VAL A 177 -4.47 12.91 5.64
CA VAL A 177 -5.92 12.83 5.44
C VAL A 177 -6.62 14.07 5.99
N LYS A 178 -7.61 14.59 5.26
CA LYS A 178 -8.51 15.66 5.75
C LYS A 178 -9.84 15.07 6.25
N LEU A 179 -10.06 15.22 7.55
CA LEU A 179 -11.28 14.85 8.27
C LEU A 179 -12.24 16.04 8.38
N SER A 180 -13.53 15.76 8.45
CA SER A 180 -14.60 16.74 8.71
C SER A 180 -15.76 16.08 9.45
N TRP A 181 -16.42 16.78 10.37
CA TRP A 181 -17.54 16.21 11.15
C TRP A 181 -18.66 17.21 11.41
N THR A 182 -19.83 16.68 11.79
CA THR A 182 -20.92 17.49 12.36
C THR A 182 -20.57 17.86 13.79
N ALA A 183 -20.79 19.13 14.16
CA ALA A 183 -20.56 19.63 15.51
C ALA A 183 -21.32 18.83 16.57
N ALA A 184 -20.74 18.73 17.78
CA ALA A 184 -21.45 18.30 18.96
C ALA A 184 -22.42 19.39 19.44
N THR A 185 -23.35 19.00 20.31
CA THR A 185 -24.32 19.90 20.96
C THR A 185 -24.06 19.92 22.45
N ASP A 186 -24.20 21.10 23.05
CA ASP A 186 -23.86 21.40 24.43
C ASP A 186 -24.69 22.60 24.89
N ASP A 187 -24.96 22.74 26.20
CA ASP A 187 -25.85 23.79 26.70
C ASP A 187 -25.15 25.09 27.14
N LYS A 188 -23.81 25.14 27.14
CA LYS A 188 -23.02 26.40 27.20
C LYS A 188 -22.15 26.63 25.97
N GLY A 189 -21.71 25.58 25.29
CA GLY A 189 -21.13 25.60 23.95
C GLY A 189 -19.77 24.89 23.84
N ILE A 190 -19.48 24.36 22.65
CA ILE A 190 -18.24 23.66 22.35
C ILE A 190 -17.05 24.63 22.23
N LYS A 191 -15.98 24.35 22.97
CA LYS A 191 -14.70 25.07 22.94
C LYS A 191 -13.72 24.48 21.94
N ASN A 192 -13.59 23.16 21.90
CA ASN A 192 -12.75 22.44 20.95
C ASN A 192 -13.14 20.96 20.80
N TYR A 193 -12.42 20.26 19.93
CA TYR A 193 -12.55 18.85 19.63
C TYR A 193 -11.17 18.19 19.72
N ASP A 194 -11.07 17.11 20.48
CA ASP A 194 -9.91 16.22 20.46
C ASP A 194 -10.10 15.19 19.34
N VAL A 195 -9.16 15.13 18.40
CA VAL A 195 -9.14 14.16 17.30
C VAL A 195 -8.26 13.00 17.69
N LEU A 196 -8.83 11.80 17.67
CA LEU A 196 -8.16 10.56 18.03
C LEU A 196 -7.80 9.75 16.78
N ARG A 197 -6.58 9.21 16.74
CA ARG A 197 -6.12 8.20 15.79
C ARG A 197 -5.82 6.92 16.57
N ASP A 198 -6.47 5.82 16.20
CA ASP A 198 -6.32 4.50 16.82
C ASP A 198 -6.52 4.50 18.35
N GLY A 199 -7.36 5.42 18.84
CA GLY A 199 -7.65 5.63 20.26
C GLY A 199 -6.74 6.62 21.00
N ALA A 200 -5.70 7.16 20.37
CA ALA A 200 -4.82 8.17 20.96
C ALA A 200 -5.11 9.57 20.37
N VAL A 201 -5.19 10.61 21.21
CA VAL A 201 -5.34 12.00 20.75
C VAL A 201 -4.10 12.42 19.96
N VAL A 202 -4.31 12.86 18.71
CA VAL A 202 -3.24 13.37 17.82
C VAL A 202 -3.30 14.88 17.61
N ALA A 203 -4.46 15.51 17.81
CA ALA A 203 -4.62 16.96 17.75
C ALA A 203 -5.86 17.43 18.54
N THR A 204 -5.85 18.69 18.96
CA THR A 204 -7.01 19.40 19.51
C THR A 204 -7.31 20.61 18.61
N VAL A 205 -8.54 20.76 18.13
CA VAL A 205 -8.94 21.81 17.16
C VAL A 205 -10.24 22.50 17.54
N THR A 206 -10.37 23.80 17.24
CA THR A 206 -11.59 24.58 17.53
C THR A 206 -12.67 24.48 16.45
N GLY A 207 -12.30 24.14 15.20
CA GLY A 207 -13.23 23.91 14.10
C GLY A 207 -13.58 22.43 13.92
N THR A 208 -14.61 22.13 13.12
CA THR A 208 -15.08 20.76 12.85
C THR A 208 -14.36 20.07 11.68
N THR A 209 -13.11 20.46 11.41
CA THR A 209 -12.26 19.89 10.35
C THR A 209 -10.80 19.85 10.79
N TYR A 210 -10.08 18.80 10.43
CA TYR A 210 -8.65 18.67 10.71
C TYR A 210 -7.95 17.91 9.58
N THR A 211 -6.69 18.28 9.27
CA THR A 211 -5.85 17.49 8.37
C THR A 211 -4.72 16.87 9.17
N ASN A 212 -4.71 15.54 9.29
CA ASN A 212 -3.57 14.84 9.86
C ASN A 212 -2.48 14.66 8.80
N THR A 213 -1.20 14.75 9.19
CA THR A 213 -0.04 14.66 8.31
C THR A 213 1.09 13.86 8.97
N GLY A 214 2.07 13.42 8.17
CA GLY A 214 3.14 12.54 8.67
C GLY A 214 2.65 11.12 8.95
N LEU A 215 1.66 10.65 8.20
CA LEU A 215 1.22 9.26 8.19
C LEU A 215 2.20 8.38 7.42
N THR A 216 2.11 7.07 7.64
CA THR A 216 2.76 6.05 6.80
C THR A 216 1.87 5.74 5.61
N ALA A 217 2.44 5.53 4.42
CA ALA A 217 1.71 5.09 3.23
C ALA A 217 1.15 3.67 3.39
N GLY A 218 0.13 3.31 2.61
CA GLY A 218 -0.41 1.94 2.57
C GLY A 218 -0.92 1.43 3.91
N THR A 219 -1.39 2.32 4.79
CA THR A 219 -1.66 2.02 6.21
C THR A 219 -3.09 2.37 6.60
N ASP A 220 -3.78 1.38 7.18
CA ASP A 220 -5.09 1.58 7.80
C ASP A 220 -4.97 2.39 9.09
N TYR A 221 -5.75 3.46 9.19
CA TYR A 221 -5.93 4.27 10.41
C TYR A 221 -7.40 4.40 10.76
N SER A 222 -7.73 4.37 12.04
CA SER A 222 -9.08 4.62 12.54
C SER A 222 -9.16 5.97 13.25
N TYR A 223 -10.05 6.85 12.80
CA TYR A 223 -10.24 8.19 13.35
C TYR A 223 -11.60 8.36 14.01
N SER A 224 -11.61 8.93 15.21
CA SER A 224 -12.81 9.39 15.92
C SER A 224 -12.54 10.75 16.57
N VAL A 225 -13.60 11.40 17.05
CA VAL A 225 -13.52 12.75 17.61
C VAL A 225 -14.28 12.81 18.93
N GLN A 226 -13.75 13.53 19.91
CA GLN A 226 -14.40 13.82 21.18
C GLN A 226 -14.60 15.33 21.32
N ALA A 227 -15.79 15.76 21.74
CA ALA A 227 -16.09 17.18 21.94
C ALA A 227 -15.72 17.64 23.36
N ARG A 228 -15.35 18.92 23.46
CA ARG A 228 -14.99 19.60 24.71
C ARG A 228 -15.69 20.96 24.81
N ASP A 229 -16.42 21.21 25.89
CA ASP A 229 -17.18 22.47 26.10
C ASP A 229 -16.33 23.64 26.65
N THR A 230 -16.99 24.78 26.94
CA THR A 230 -16.37 25.97 27.53
C THR A 230 -15.95 25.80 29.00
N ALA A 231 -16.54 24.84 29.71
CA ALA A 231 -16.07 24.32 30.99
C ALA A 231 -15.03 23.18 30.81
N ASP A 232 -14.43 23.03 29.63
CA ASP A 232 -13.45 22.00 29.23
C ASP A 232 -13.92 20.53 29.42
N GLN A 233 -15.20 20.25 29.67
CA GLN A 233 -15.72 18.91 29.95
C GLN A 233 -15.78 18.09 28.65
N THR A 234 -15.43 16.80 28.71
CA THR A 234 -15.41 15.94 27.52
C THR A 234 -16.67 15.09 27.39
N GLY A 235 -17.37 15.21 26.27
CA GLY A 235 -18.49 14.33 25.90
C GLY A 235 -18.04 12.91 25.54
N PRO A 236 -18.96 12.01 25.14
CA PRO A 236 -18.61 10.71 24.58
C PRO A 236 -17.84 10.86 23.25
N VAL A 237 -17.01 9.86 22.93
CA VAL A 237 -16.31 9.79 21.64
C VAL A 237 -17.30 9.44 20.52
N SER A 238 -17.14 10.04 19.34
CA SER A 238 -17.94 9.76 18.14
C SER A 238 -17.79 8.31 17.66
N GLY A 239 -18.65 7.91 16.71
CA GLY A 239 -18.32 6.79 15.83
C GLY A 239 -17.01 7.02 15.08
N ALA A 240 -16.36 5.94 14.64
CA ALA A 240 -15.06 6.01 13.97
C ALA A 240 -15.19 5.85 12.45
N VAL A 241 -14.33 6.55 11.70
CA VAL A 241 -14.08 6.30 10.27
C VAL A 241 -12.78 5.54 10.10
N LYS A 242 -12.73 4.60 9.17
CA LYS A 242 -11.48 3.99 8.71
C LYS A 242 -11.01 4.72 7.46
N VAL A 243 -9.71 4.93 7.35
CA VAL A 243 -9.06 5.46 6.16
C VAL A 243 -7.82 4.64 5.89
N HIS A 244 -7.56 4.36 4.62
CA HIS A 244 -6.32 3.76 4.15
C HIS A 244 -5.51 4.87 3.47
N THR A 245 -4.29 5.14 3.91
CA THR A 245 -3.40 6.08 3.21
C THR A 245 -2.98 5.49 1.86
N THR A 246 -3.05 6.29 0.79
CA THR A 246 -2.77 5.78 -0.57
C THR A 246 -1.34 5.26 -0.71
N GLY A 247 -1.10 4.34 -1.64
CA GLY A 247 0.25 3.80 -1.87
C GLY A 247 0.56 2.54 -1.05
N GLY A 248 -0.37 1.58 -1.03
CA GLY A 248 -0.09 0.23 -0.57
C GLY A 248 -1.29 -0.72 -0.58
N GLY A 249 -1.83 -1.05 -1.77
CA GLY A 249 -2.84 -2.12 -1.92
C GLY A 249 -4.18 -1.69 -2.53
N ASP A 250 -4.18 -0.93 -3.63
CA ASP A 250 -5.42 -0.47 -4.30
C ASP A 250 -5.79 -1.27 -5.58
N ASP A 251 -7.00 -1.83 -5.57
CA ASP A 251 -7.94 -2.00 -6.70
C ASP A 251 -7.38 -2.39 -8.08
N GLY A 252 -6.95 -3.65 -8.25
CA GLY A 252 -7.02 -4.36 -9.55
C GLY A 252 -6.36 -3.66 -10.74
N GLY A 253 -5.32 -2.85 -10.48
CA GLY A 253 -4.85 -1.82 -11.39
C GLY A 253 -3.44 -1.33 -11.10
N ASN A 254 -2.55 -2.27 -10.74
CA ASN A 254 -1.17 -2.04 -10.28
C ASN A 254 -1.08 -1.28 -8.94
N GLU A 255 -1.23 -2.02 -7.84
CA GLU A 255 -1.59 -1.58 -6.47
C GLU A 255 -0.65 -0.60 -5.73
N THR A 256 0.37 -0.07 -6.40
CA THR A 256 1.31 0.94 -5.84
C THR A 256 1.12 2.34 -6.42
N GLY A 257 0.42 2.48 -7.55
CA GLY A 257 0.44 3.72 -8.35
C GLY A 257 1.73 3.91 -9.15
N ASP A 258 2.72 3.02 -9.00
CA ASP A 258 3.88 2.95 -9.89
C ASP A 258 3.43 2.63 -11.32
N LYS A 259 4.31 2.90 -12.27
CA LYS A 259 4.15 2.44 -13.64
C LYS A 259 4.50 0.96 -13.75
N VAL A 260 3.71 0.23 -14.55
CA VAL A 260 4.07 -1.14 -14.92
C VAL A 260 5.42 -1.09 -15.64
N ASN A 261 6.38 -1.83 -15.11
CA ASN A 261 7.65 -2.15 -15.74
C ASN A 261 7.70 -3.67 -15.92
N LEU A 262 7.51 -4.14 -17.15
CA LEU A 262 7.27 -5.54 -17.50
C LEU A 262 8.37 -6.06 -18.44
N GLY A 263 8.94 -7.22 -18.15
CA GLY A 263 9.92 -7.86 -19.04
C GLY A 263 9.47 -9.21 -19.56
N TYR A 264 9.79 -9.51 -20.82
CA TYR A 264 9.57 -10.83 -21.41
C TYR A 264 10.76 -11.77 -21.12
N PHE A 265 10.47 -12.92 -20.50
CA PHE A 265 11.42 -14.03 -20.27
C PHE A 265 11.06 -15.19 -21.20
N THR A 266 11.99 -15.61 -22.06
CA THR A 266 11.75 -16.68 -23.06
C THR A 266 12.13 -18.06 -22.55
N ASP A 267 11.28 -19.07 -22.80
CA ASP A 267 11.48 -20.47 -22.40
C ASP A 267 12.80 -21.01 -22.98
N TRP A 268 13.01 -20.84 -24.29
CA TRP A 268 14.23 -21.20 -25.01
C TRP A 268 15.46 -20.38 -24.61
N GLY A 269 15.27 -19.32 -23.82
CA GLY A 269 16.34 -18.52 -23.21
C GLY A 269 17.33 -19.37 -22.41
N VAL A 270 16.86 -20.46 -21.80
CA VAL A 270 17.69 -21.38 -21.00
C VAL A 270 18.72 -22.18 -21.81
N TYR A 271 18.57 -22.24 -23.15
CA TYR A 271 19.42 -23.02 -24.06
C TYR A 271 20.58 -22.18 -24.65
N GLY A 272 20.50 -21.80 -25.93
CA GLY A 272 21.59 -21.14 -26.65
C GLY A 272 21.90 -19.71 -26.15
N ARG A 273 20.92 -19.05 -25.53
CA ARG A 273 21.11 -17.78 -24.80
C ARG A 273 21.74 -18.00 -23.41
N ASN A 274 21.67 -19.22 -22.85
CA ASN A 274 22.07 -19.61 -21.48
C ASN A 274 21.66 -18.55 -20.44
N TYR A 275 20.42 -18.06 -20.56
CA TYR A 275 19.80 -17.08 -19.68
C TYR A 275 18.72 -17.77 -18.85
N HIS A 276 18.91 -17.76 -17.53
CA HIS A 276 18.03 -18.43 -16.58
C HIS A 276 17.31 -17.40 -15.70
N VAL A 277 16.24 -17.79 -15.03
CA VAL A 277 15.49 -16.91 -14.10
C VAL A 277 16.40 -16.32 -13.01
N LYS A 278 17.47 -17.03 -12.60
CA LYS A 278 18.51 -16.51 -11.69
C LYS A 278 19.24 -15.28 -12.22
N ASN A 279 19.34 -15.08 -13.53
CA ASN A 279 19.98 -13.89 -14.09
C ASN A 279 19.18 -12.61 -13.80
N LEU A 280 17.87 -12.72 -13.55
CA LEU A 280 17.03 -11.60 -13.09
C LEU A 280 17.45 -11.12 -11.70
N ASP A 281 17.78 -12.06 -10.81
CA ASP A 281 18.31 -11.82 -9.47
C ASP A 281 19.75 -11.27 -9.52
N THR A 282 20.67 -11.96 -10.20
CA THR A 282 22.09 -11.59 -10.19
C THR A 282 22.41 -10.28 -10.92
N SER A 283 21.56 -9.87 -11.87
CA SER A 283 21.64 -8.53 -12.50
C SER A 283 20.97 -7.43 -11.69
N GLY A 284 20.28 -7.78 -10.59
CA GLY A 284 19.41 -6.89 -9.84
C GLY A 284 18.20 -6.40 -10.64
N SER A 285 17.84 -7.05 -11.75
CA SER A 285 16.67 -6.68 -12.57
C SER A 285 15.35 -6.98 -11.86
N ALA A 286 15.28 -8.08 -11.08
CA ALA A 286 14.11 -8.46 -10.30
C ALA A 286 13.65 -7.37 -9.32
N ALA A 287 14.60 -6.67 -8.69
CA ALA A 287 14.32 -5.54 -7.78
C ALA A 287 13.93 -4.22 -8.49
N LYS A 288 13.79 -4.23 -9.83
CA LYS A 288 13.53 -3.05 -10.68
C LYS A 288 12.31 -3.21 -11.59
N ILE A 289 11.76 -4.42 -11.68
CA ILE A 289 10.55 -4.75 -12.45
C ILE A 289 9.36 -4.97 -11.52
N THR A 290 8.17 -4.86 -12.10
CA THR A 290 6.89 -5.18 -11.46
C THR A 290 6.29 -6.48 -11.99
N HIS A 291 6.51 -6.78 -13.27
CA HIS A 291 5.87 -7.87 -13.99
C HIS A 291 6.86 -8.66 -14.85
N ILE A 292 6.59 -9.96 -15.02
CA ILE A 292 7.25 -10.84 -15.98
C ILE A 292 6.18 -11.46 -16.87
N ASN A 293 6.33 -11.35 -18.19
CA ASN A 293 5.63 -12.25 -19.11
C ASN A 293 6.55 -13.43 -19.42
N TYR A 294 6.11 -14.63 -19.06
CA TYR A 294 6.78 -15.86 -19.45
C TYR A 294 6.32 -16.26 -20.85
N ALA A 295 7.25 -16.25 -21.80
CA ALA A 295 7.02 -16.48 -23.22
C ALA A 295 7.63 -17.82 -23.64
N PHE A 296 6.92 -18.76 -24.25
CA PHE A 296 5.49 -18.73 -24.59
C PHE A 296 4.79 -20.05 -24.24
N GLY A 297 3.50 -19.93 -23.95
CA GLY A 297 2.55 -21.01 -24.19
C GLY A 297 2.11 -21.02 -25.66
N ASN A 298 1.81 -22.19 -26.19
CA ASN A 298 1.43 -22.36 -27.59
C ASN A 298 -0.11 -22.39 -27.72
N VAL A 299 -0.66 -21.89 -28.83
CA VAL A 299 -2.10 -22.01 -29.13
C VAL A 299 -2.31 -23.03 -30.24
N GLN A 300 -2.87 -24.19 -29.90
CA GLN A 300 -3.09 -25.31 -30.82
C GLN A 300 -4.53 -25.83 -30.72
N GLY A 301 -5.17 -26.09 -31.87
CA GLY A 301 -6.54 -26.65 -31.89
C GLY A 301 -7.59 -25.75 -31.21
N GLY A 302 -7.37 -24.43 -31.19
CA GLY A 302 -8.18 -23.47 -30.46
C GLY A 302 -8.06 -23.54 -28.93
N LYS A 303 -6.92 -24.02 -28.39
CA LYS A 303 -6.64 -24.17 -26.97
C LYS A 303 -5.25 -23.64 -26.59
N CYS A 304 -5.09 -23.20 -25.36
CA CYS A 304 -3.77 -23.02 -24.75
C CYS A 304 -3.09 -24.37 -24.49
N THR A 305 -1.78 -24.43 -24.73
CA THR A 305 -0.93 -25.63 -24.61
C THR A 305 0.48 -25.26 -24.13
N VAL A 306 1.19 -26.22 -23.52
CA VAL A 306 2.60 -26.07 -23.12
C VAL A 306 3.48 -25.83 -24.37
N GLY A 307 4.45 -24.91 -24.28
CA GLY A 307 5.40 -24.63 -25.36
C GLY A 307 6.53 -25.65 -25.39
N ASP A 308 7.35 -25.66 -24.34
CA ASP A 308 8.44 -26.62 -24.12
C ASP A 308 8.43 -27.11 -22.67
N SER A 309 7.90 -28.32 -22.42
CA SER A 309 7.82 -28.87 -21.06
C SER A 309 9.19 -29.02 -20.38
N TYR A 310 10.27 -29.15 -21.16
CA TYR A 310 11.61 -29.30 -20.62
C TYR A 310 12.12 -27.97 -20.06
N ALA A 311 12.01 -26.88 -20.82
CA ALA A 311 12.30 -25.54 -20.32
C ALA A 311 11.34 -25.13 -19.18
N ASP A 312 10.04 -25.39 -19.35
CA ASP A 312 8.97 -24.94 -18.46
C ASP A 312 9.05 -25.59 -17.07
N TYR A 313 9.04 -26.94 -16.98
CA TYR A 313 8.87 -27.61 -15.70
C TYR A 313 9.69 -28.90 -15.46
N ASP A 314 10.36 -29.49 -16.46
CA ASP A 314 11.14 -30.73 -16.23
C ASP A 314 12.65 -30.49 -15.97
N MET A 315 13.28 -29.47 -16.56
CA MET A 315 14.73 -29.20 -16.47
C MET A 315 15.19 -28.99 -15.02
N ALA A 316 16.10 -29.84 -14.54
CA ALA A 316 16.67 -29.73 -13.20
C ALA A 316 17.76 -28.66 -13.10
N TYR A 317 17.63 -27.76 -12.12
CA TYR A 317 18.63 -26.74 -11.80
C TYR A 317 19.58 -27.19 -10.70
N THR A 318 20.88 -26.99 -10.91
CA THR A 318 21.91 -27.11 -9.86
C THR A 318 21.88 -25.91 -8.91
N ALA A 319 22.50 -26.04 -7.74
CA ALA A 319 22.55 -24.98 -6.72
C ALA A 319 23.15 -23.65 -7.25
N ASP A 320 24.18 -23.72 -8.09
CA ASP A 320 24.78 -22.56 -8.74
C ASP A 320 23.84 -21.90 -9.75
N LYS A 321 22.97 -22.67 -10.44
CA LYS A 321 21.97 -22.15 -11.40
C LYS A 321 20.63 -21.75 -10.77
N SER A 322 20.26 -22.27 -9.60
CA SER A 322 18.94 -22.01 -8.98
C SER A 322 18.87 -20.70 -8.17
N VAL A 323 17.73 -20.00 -8.22
CA VAL A 323 17.52 -18.64 -7.68
C VAL A 323 17.79 -18.51 -6.18
N ASP A 324 17.41 -19.52 -5.40
CA ASP A 324 17.59 -19.58 -3.94
C ASP A 324 18.93 -20.22 -3.52
N GLY A 325 19.72 -20.72 -4.46
CA GLY A 325 20.94 -21.48 -4.19
C GLY A 325 20.73 -22.97 -3.87
N VAL A 326 19.51 -23.49 -3.99
CA VAL A 326 19.17 -24.90 -3.67
C VAL A 326 18.97 -25.68 -4.97
N ALA A 327 19.70 -26.80 -5.12
CA ALA A 327 19.53 -27.68 -6.28
C ALA A 327 18.17 -28.38 -6.27
N ASP A 328 17.58 -28.57 -7.45
CA ASP A 328 16.37 -29.38 -7.63
C ASP A 328 16.67 -30.88 -7.41
N THR A 329 15.73 -31.62 -6.82
CA THR A 329 15.80 -33.08 -6.68
C THR A 329 15.14 -33.81 -7.85
N TRP A 330 15.39 -35.12 -7.94
CA TRP A 330 14.81 -35.98 -8.98
C TRP A 330 13.31 -36.27 -8.74
N ASP A 331 12.87 -36.23 -7.49
CA ASP A 331 11.53 -36.60 -7.00
C ASP A 331 10.58 -35.41 -6.74
N GLN A 332 11.07 -34.17 -6.75
CA GLN A 332 10.20 -33.00 -6.57
C GLN A 332 9.21 -32.81 -7.74
N PRO A 333 7.97 -32.35 -7.48
CA PRO A 333 6.89 -32.33 -8.47
C PRO A 333 6.97 -31.19 -9.51
N LEU A 334 7.89 -30.24 -9.35
CA LEU A 334 8.12 -29.15 -10.31
C LEU A 334 9.61 -28.80 -10.37
N ARG A 335 10.16 -28.65 -11.57
CA ARG A 335 11.49 -28.08 -11.85
C ARG A 335 11.33 -26.99 -12.92
N GLY A 336 12.28 -26.87 -13.85
CA GLY A 336 12.23 -25.93 -14.97
C GLY A 336 12.16 -24.47 -14.54
N SER A 337 11.90 -23.59 -15.50
CA SER A 337 11.71 -22.17 -15.28
C SER A 337 10.58 -21.88 -14.28
N PHE A 338 9.50 -22.68 -14.23
CA PHE A 338 8.38 -22.46 -13.31
C PHE A 338 8.81 -22.59 -11.85
N ASN A 339 9.60 -23.60 -11.49
CA ASN A 339 10.12 -23.71 -10.12
C ASN A 339 11.13 -22.59 -9.79
N GLN A 340 11.88 -22.10 -10.78
CA GLN A 340 12.74 -20.93 -10.57
C GLN A 340 11.94 -19.63 -10.43
N LEU A 341 10.81 -19.48 -11.12
CA LEU A 341 9.89 -18.34 -10.97
C LEU A 341 9.19 -18.36 -9.59
N ARG A 342 8.76 -19.53 -9.10
CA ARG A 342 8.32 -19.71 -7.70
C ARG A 342 9.38 -19.21 -6.71
N LYS A 343 10.62 -19.66 -6.86
CA LYS A 343 11.76 -19.23 -6.02
C LYS A 343 12.05 -17.72 -6.16
N LEU A 344 11.83 -17.13 -7.34
CA LEU A 344 11.96 -15.70 -7.56
C LEU A 344 10.84 -14.90 -6.85
N LYS A 345 9.56 -15.30 -6.96
CA LYS A 345 8.44 -14.67 -6.23
C LYS A 345 8.62 -14.78 -4.71
N ALA A 346 9.14 -15.91 -4.21
CA ALA A 346 9.48 -16.06 -2.79
C ALA A 346 10.59 -15.10 -2.30
N LYS A 347 11.49 -14.66 -3.20
CA LYS A 347 12.55 -13.67 -2.92
C LYS A 347 12.09 -12.22 -3.18
N TYR A 348 11.14 -12.04 -4.10
CA TYR A 348 10.63 -10.78 -4.61
C TYR A 348 9.10 -10.83 -4.72
N PRO A 349 8.38 -10.75 -3.58
CA PRO A 349 6.92 -10.96 -3.53
C PRO A 349 6.11 -9.86 -4.21
N HIS A 350 6.75 -8.76 -4.63
CA HIS A 350 6.13 -7.70 -5.42
C HIS A 350 6.03 -8.04 -6.92
N ILE A 351 6.75 -9.08 -7.40
CA ILE A 351 6.74 -9.45 -8.82
C ILE A 351 5.50 -10.30 -9.13
N LYS A 352 4.76 -9.86 -10.15
CA LYS A 352 3.68 -10.61 -10.79
C LYS A 352 4.19 -11.34 -12.03
N VAL A 353 3.71 -12.55 -12.29
CA VAL A 353 4.13 -13.36 -13.45
C VAL A 353 2.90 -13.77 -14.25
N LEU A 354 2.85 -13.44 -15.54
CA LEU A 354 1.81 -13.88 -16.45
C LEU A 354 2.41 -14.92 -17.41
N TRP A 355 1.63 -15.94 -17.76
CA TRP A 355 1.99 -16.81 -18.87
C TRP A 355 1.47 -16.17 -20.17
N SER A 356 2.37 -15.80 -21.08
CA SER A 356 2.03 -15.26 -22.40
C SER A 356 1.83 -16.39 -23.39
N PHE A 357 0.73 -16.35 -24.15
CA PHE A 357 0.41 -17.34 -25.17
C PHE A 357 0.45 -16.74 -26.57
N GLY A 358 1.15 -17.41 -27.50
CA GLY A 358 1.22 -17.02 -28.91
C GLY A 358 2.59 -16.50 -29.36
N GLY A 359 2.67 -15.21 -29.67
CA GLY A 359 3.78 -14.60 -30.38
C GLY A 359 3.88 -15.06 -31.84
N TRP A 360 4.89 -14.56 -32.54
CA TRP A 360 5.06 -14.66 -34.00
C TRP A 360 4.85 -16.07 -34.57
N THR A 361 5.40 -17.08 -33.91
CA THR A 361 5.42 -18.47 -34.41
C THR A 361 4.15 -19.25 -34.04
N TRP A 362 3.51 -18.96 -32.91
CA TRP A 362 2.39 -19.77 -32.37
C TRP A 362 1.02 -19.06 -32.41
N SER A 363 0.95 -17.85 -32.97
CA SER A 363 -0.31 -17.13 -33.19
C SER A 363 -1.30 -17.82 -34.15
N GLY A 364 -0.85 -18.78 -34.96
CA GLY A 364 -1.70 -19.44 -35.97
C GLY A 364 -2.92 -20.18 -35.42
N GLY A 365 -2.93 -20.55 -34.13
CA GLY A 365 -4.08 -21.19 -33.49
C GLY A 365 -5.20 -20.25 -33.04
N PHE A 366 -4.97 -18.93 -32.99
CA PHE A 366 -5.99 -17.99 -32.49
C PHE A 366 -7.23 -17.91 -33.37
N GLY A 367 -7.10 -18.08 -34.68
CA GLY A 367 -8.25 -18.17 -35.61
C GLY A 367 -9.15 -19.40 -35.36
N GLN A 368 -8.67 -20.39 -34.61
CA GLN A 368 -9.48 -21.51 -34.09
C GLN A 368 -10.04 -21.18 -32.70
N ALA A 369 -9.26 -20.53 -31.83
CA ALA A 369 -9.71 -20.08 -30.51
C ALA A 369 -10.90 -19.10 -30.60
N ALA A 370 -10.87 -18.18 -31.57
CA ALA A 370 -11.94 -17.21 -31.83
C ALA A 370 -13.28 -17.85 -32.22
N GLN A 371 -13.29 -19.11 -32.66
CA GLN A 371 -14.52 -19.86 -33.00
C GLN A 371 -15.25 -20.37 -31.75
N ASN A 372 -14.54 -20.57 -30.64
CA ASN A 372 -15.13 -20.87 -29.33
C ASN A 372 -14.33 -20.23 -28.18
N PRO A 373 -14.48 -18.91 -27.96
CA PRO A 373 -13.77 -18.18 -26.93
C PRO A 373 -13.89 -18.75 -25.51
N ALA A 374 -15.06 -19.31 -25.18
CA ALA A 374 -15.31 -19.91 -23.87
C ALA A 374 -14.49 -21.21 -23.67
N ALA A 375 -14.44 -22.09 -24.67
CA ALA A 375 -13.63 -23.31 -24.61
C ALA A 375 -12.12 -23.01 -24.66
N PHE A 376 -11.71 -21.96 -25.38
CA PHE A 376 -10.33 -21.47 -25.33
C PHE A 376 -9.99 -21.00 -23.91
N ALA A 377 -10.76 -20.07 -23.34
CA ALA A 377 -10.54 -19.54 -21.99
C ALA A 377 -10.53 -20.63 -20.92
N GLU A 378 -11.44 -21.61 -21.01
CA GLU A 378 -11.46 -22.80 -20.17
C GLU A 378 -10.14 -23.59 -20.25
N SER A 379 -9.62 -23.82 -21.46
CA SER A 379 -8.34 -24.53 -21.64
C SER A 379 -7.13 -23.76 -21.08
N CYS A 380 -7.14 -22.43 -21.21
CA CYS A 380 -6.07 -21.56 -20.72
C CYS A 380 -6.05 -21.49 -19.19
N TYR A 381 -7.20 -21.29 -18.56
CA TYR A 381 -7.32 -21.31 -17.10
C TYR A 381 -6.86 -22.64 -16.52
N ASN A 382 -7.34 -23.76 -17.06
CA ASN A 382 -6.96 -25.09 -16.56
C ASN A 382 -5.48 -25.47 -16.80
N LEU A 383 -4.74 -24.69 -17.59
CA LEU A 383 -3.30 -24.84 -17.80
C LEU A 383 -2.48 -23.87 -16.93
N VAL A 384 -2.91 -22.61 -16.80
CA VAL A 384 -2.24 -21.61 -15.95
C VAL A 384 -2.40 -21.95 -14.46
N GLU A 385 -3.59 -22.42 -14.07
CA GLU A 385 -3.98 -22.78 -12.69
C GLU A 385 -3.77 -24.27 -12.37
N ASP A 386 -2.87 -24.96 -13.09
CA ASP A 386 -2.55 -26.37 -12.80
C ASP A 386 -2.01 -26.50 -11.37
N PRO A 387 -2.51 -27.43 -10.53
CA PRO A 387 -2.09 -27.58 -9.13
C PRO A 387 -0.59 -27.78 -8.88
N ARG A 388 0.21 -28.09 -9.91
CA ARG A 388 1.68 -28.16 -9.83
C ARG A 388 2.35 -26.77 -9.74
N TRP A 389 1.69 -25.72 -10.23
CA TRP A 389 2.25 -24.37 -10.37
C TRP A 389 1.24 -23.21 -10.18
N ALA A 390 0.07 -23.46 -9.60
CA ALA A 390 -0.96 -22.45 -9.30
C ALA A 390 -0.54 -21.31 -8.33
N ASP A 391 0.70 -21.33 -7.82
CA ASP A 391 1.33 -20.23 -7.07
C ASP A 391 2.30 -19.38 -7.92
N VAL A 392 2.69 -19.88 -9.10
CA VAL A 392 3.66 -19.24 -10.00
C VAL A 392 3.03 -18.07 -10.74
N PHE A 393 1.87 -18.27 -11.36
CA PHE A 393 1.24 -17.26 -12.21
C PHE A 393 0.22 -16.41 -11.44
N ASP A 394 0.08 -15.16 -11.84
CA ASP A 394 -0.90 -14.17 -11.34
C ASP A 394 -1.88 -13.75 -12.47
N GLY A 395 -1.87 -14.45 -13.60
CA GLY A 395 -2.69 -14.14 -14.77
C GLY A 395 -2.15 -14.67 -16.10
N ILE A 396 -2.74 -14.17 -17.18
CA ILE A 396 -2.48 -14.57 -18.57
C ILE A 396 -2.24 -13.36 -19.47
N ASP A 397 -1.31 -13.50 -20.42
CA ASP A 397 -1.10 -12.57 -21.52
C ASP A 397 -1.41 -13.26 -22.86
N ILE A 398 -1.99 -12.50 -23.80
CA ILE A 398 -2.34 -12.97 -25.15
C ILE A 398 -1.54 -12.19 -26.18
N ASP A 399 -0.56 -12.83 -26.80
CA ASP A 399 0.24 -12.25 -27.88
C ASP A 399 -0.26 -12.81 -29.21
N TRP A 400 -1.32 -12.19 -29.76
CA TRP A 400 -1.88 -12.57 -31.06
C TRP A 400 -1.30 -11.68 -32.16
N GLU A 401 -0.47 -12.27 -33.01
CA GLU A 401 0.17 -11.65 -34.17
C GLU A 401 -0.43 -12.16 -35.51
N TYR A 402 -1.50 -11.56 -36.05
CA TYR A 402 -2.30 -10.43 -35.54
C TYR A 402 -3.80 -10.67 -35.78
N PRO A 403 -4.70 -10.19 -34.90
CA PRO A 403 -6.14 -10.35 -35.08
C PRO A 403 -6.62 -9.63 -36.35
N ASN A 404 -7.36 -10.36 -37.20
CA ASN A 404 -7.94 -9.91 -38.45
C ASN A 404 -6.92 -9.31 -39.45
N ALA A 405 -5.65 -9.74 -39.38
CA ALA A 405 -4.54 -9.24 -40.19
C ALA A 405 -3.43 -10.30 -40.38
N CYS A 406 -2.38 -9.97 -41.14
CA CYS A 406 -1.24 -10.86 -41.37
C CYS A 406 -0.06 -10.63 -40.41
N GLY A 407 0.27 -11.67 -39.64
CA GLY A 407 1.60 -11.91 -39.07
C GLY A 407 2.34 -12.94 -39.92
N LEU A 408 2.94 -13.96 -39.28
CA LEU A 408 3.46 -15.15 -39.98
C LEU A 408 2.37 -15.90 -40.78
N THR A 409 1.13 -15.85 -40.28
CA THR A 409 -0.09 -16.28 -40.98
C THR A 409 -1.11 -15.15 -40.97
N CYS A 410 -2.02 -15.12 -41.95
CA CYS A 410 -3.14 -14.19 -41.98
C CYS A 410 -4.35 -14.74 -41.22
N ASP A 411 -4.86 -13.96 -40.26
CA ASP A 411 -6.17 -14.19 -39.64
C ASP A 411 -7.30 -13.47 -40.40
N THR A 412 -8.48 -14.07 -40.38
CA THR A 412 -9.72 -13.49 -40.92
C THR A 412 -10.90 -13.68 -39.96
N SER A 413 -10.66 -13.69 -38.64
CA SER A 413 -11.69 -13.93 -37.61
C SER A 413 -12.65 -12.74 -37.41
N GLY A 414 -12.38 -11.61 -38.07
CA GLY A 414 -13.18 -10.39 -38.00
C GLY A 414 -12.82 -9.47 -36.81
N PRO A 415 -13.21 -8.19 -36.86
CA PRO A 415 -12.69 -7.17 -35.94
C PRO A 415 -13.08 -7.40 -34.47
N ASP A 416 -14.20 -8.06 -34.20
CA ASP A 416 -14.64 -8.41 -32.85
C ASP A 416 -13.85 -9.56 -32.20
N ALA A 417 -13.02 -10.30 -32.94
CA ALA A 417 -12.50 -11.60 -32.50
C ALA A 417 -11.67 -11.49 -31.20
N LEU A 418 -10.74 -10.52 -31.16
CA LEU A 418 -9.93 -10.23 -29.97
C LEU A 418 -10.81 -9.92 -28.75
N LYS A 419 -11.81 -9.05 -28.91
CA LYS A 419 -12.76 -8.65 -27.86
C LYS A 419 -13.57 -9.82 -27.30
N LYS A 420 -14.04 -10.72 -28.17
CA LYS A 420 -14.77 -11.93 -27.75
C LYS A 420 -13.85 -12.89 -26.98
N LEU A 421 -12.60 -13.01 -27.41
CA LEU A 421 -11.56 -13.83 -26.76
C LEU A 421 -11.14 -13.28 -25.39
N THR A 422 -10.83 -11.98 -25.29
CA THR A 422 -10.41 -11.35 -24.02
C THR A 422 -11.56 -11.23 -23.02
N SER A 423 -12.79 -11.04 -23.47
CA SER A 423 -13.99 -11.06 -22.61
C SER A 423 -14.27 -12.45 -22.02
N ALA A 424 -14.08 -13.52 -22.82
CA ALA A 424 -14.18 -14.89 -22.31
C ALA A 424 -13.06 -15.21 -21.30
N LEU A 425 -11.83 -14.77 -21.55
CA LEU A 425 -10.73 -14.88 -20.58
C LEU A 425 -11.05 -14.15 -19.27
N ARG A 426 -11.45 -12.88 -19.32
CA ARG A 426 -11.83 -12.11 -18.11
C ARG A 426 -12.97 -12.77 -17.33
N THR A 427 -13.94 -13.36 -18.03
CA THR A 427 -15.06 -14.09 -17.42
C THR A 427 -14.60 -15.36 -16.70
N LYS A 428 -13.57 -16.05 -17.22
CA LYS A 428 -13.02 -17.30 -16.63
C LYS A 428 -11.99 -17.05 -15.54
N PHE A 429 -11.07 -16.09 -15.72
CA PHE A 429 -10.01 -15.74 -14.77
C PHE A 429 -10.49 -14.82 -13.63
N GLY A 430 -11.58 -14.08 -13.83
CA GLY A 430 -12.17 -13.19 -12.82
C GLY A 430 -11.46 -11.85 -12.68
N ALA A 431 -11.72 -11.14 -11.58
CA ALA A 431 -11.18 -9.81 -11.30
C ALA A 431 -9.81 -9.82 -10.60
N ASN A 432 -9.45 -10.91 -9.91
CA ASN A 432 -8.26 -10.99 -9.08
C ASN A 432 -7.00 -11.42 -9.85
N ASN A 433 -7.18 -12.00 -11.03
CA ASN A 433 -6.10 -12.42 -11.93
C ASN A 433 -5.94 -11.41 -13.07
N LEU A 434 -4.71 -11.25 -13.54
CA LEU A 434 -4.40 -10.38 -14.67
C LEU A 434 -4.82 -11.04 -16.00
N VAL A 435 -5.35 -10.24 -16.91
CA VAL A 435 -5.61 -10.60 -18.31
C VAL A 435 -5.11 -9.45 -19.17
N THR A 436 -4.01 -9.67 -19.89
CA THR A 436 -3.34 -8.68 -20.74
C THR A 436 -3.22 -9.16 -22.18
N ALA A 437 -2.78 -8.30 -23.09
CA ALA A 437 -2.45 -8.71 -24.45
C ALA A 437 -1.29 -7.90 -25.03
N ALA A 438 -0.39 -8.56 -25.75
CA ALA A 438 0.52 -7.88 -26.66
C ALA A 438 -0.18 -7.58 -27.99
N ILE A 439 0.07 -6.38 -28.53
CA ILE A 439 -0.58 -5.89 -29.74
C ILE A 439 0.38 -5.13 -30.65
N THR A 440 0.05 -5.15 -31.93
CA THR A 440 0.73 -4.38 -32.98
C THR A 440 0.79 -2.87 -32.68
N ALA A 441 1.89 -2.24 -33.07
CA ALA A 441 2.04 -0.79 -33.09
C ALA A 441 1.83 -0.16 -34.49
N ASP A 442 1.25 -0.89 -35.46
CA ASP A 442 0.98 -0.35 -36.81
C ASP A 442 -0.07 0.78 -36.76
N GLY A 443 0.43 2.02 -36.62
CA GLY A 443 -0.35 3.25 -36.62
C GLY A 443 -0.73 3.75 -38.02
N SER A 444 -0.32 3.09 -39.10
CA SER A 444 -0.58 3.57 -40.47
C SER A 444 -2.08 3.53 -40.82
N ASP A 445 -2.51 4.33 -41.79
CA ASP A 445 -3.93 4.45 -42.14
C ASP A 445 -4.44 3.19 -42.87
N GLY A 446 -5.42 2.50 -42.27
CA GLY A 446 -5.83 1.15 -42.68
C GLY A 446 -4.89 0.04 -42.19
N GLY A 447 -3.86 0.38 -41.40
CA GLY A 447 -2.95 -0.55 -40.76
C GLY A 447 -3.59 -1.40 -39.65
N LYS A 448 -2.83 -2.32 -39.07
CA LYS A 448 -3.33 -3.38 -38.18
C LYS A 448 -4.07 -2.87 -36.92
N ILE A 449 -3.80 -1.64 -36.45
CA ILE A 449 -4.58 -1.02 -35.36
C ILE A 449 -6.03 -0.71 -35.77
N ASP A 450 -6.33 -0.54 -37.06
CA ASP A 450 -7.69 -0.31 -37.55
C ASP A 450 -8.52 -1.58 -37.75
N LEU A 451 -7.87 -2.75 -37.85
CA LEU A 451 -8.52 -3.99 -38.29
C LEU A 451 -9.22 -4.77 -37.16
N ALA A 452 -9.09 -4.36 -35.89
CA ALA A 452 -9.75 -5.00 -34.75
C ALA A 452 -10.31 -3.99 -33.71
N ASP A 453 -11.31 -4.41 -32.92
CA ASP A 453 -11.92 -3.61 -31.86
C ASP A 453 -11.08 -3.64 -30.57
N TYR A 454 -9.90 -3.01 -30.62
CA TYR A 454 -9.02 -2.83 -29.47
C TYR A 454 -9.67 -2.03 -28.33
N ALA A 455 -10.64 -1.14 -28.63
CA ALA A 455 -11.33 -0.35 -27.62
C ALA A 455 -12.36 -1.18 -26.83
N GLY A 456 -13.11 -2.04 -27.50
CA GLY A 456 -13.98 -3.04 -26.87
C GLY A 456 -13.18 -4.09 -26.09
N ALA A 457 -12.07 -4.58 -26.65
CA ALA A 457 -11.20 -5.53 -25.95
C ALA A 457 -10.53 -4.94 -24.69
N ALA A 458 -10.20 -3.64 -24.67
CA ALA A 458 -9.65 -2.92 -23.50
C ALA A 458 -10.61 -2.86 -22.29
N GLN A 459 -11.88 -3.19 -22.47
CA GLN A 459 -12.86 -3.28 -21.37
C GLN A 459 -12.68 -4.56 -20.54
N SER A 460 -12.05 -5.60 -21.09
CA SER A 460 -11.80 -6.89 -20.42
C SER A 460 -10.33 -7.11 -20.04
N LEU A 461 -9.40 -6.34 -20.61
CA LEU A 461 -7.96 -6.41 -20.31
C LEU A 461 -7.56 -5.40 -19.23
N ASP A 462 -6.50 -5.68 -18.48
CA ASP A 462 -5.90 -4.70 -17.55
C ASP A 462 -5.12 -3.64 -18.33
N TRP A 463 -4.23 -4.08 -19.22
CA TRP A 463 -3.50 -3.23 -20.17
C TRP A 463 -3.11 -3.98 -21.45
N TYR A 464 -2.60 -3.22 -22.42
CA TYR A 464 -1.93 -3.68 -23.63
C TYR A 464 -0.42 -3.48 -23.55
N ASN A 465 0.33 -4.51 -23.96
CA ASN A 465 1.75 -4.44 -24.28
C ASN A 465 1.88 -4.00 -25.76
N VAL A 466 1.91 -2.69 -26.03
CA VAL A 466 1.95 -2.17 -27.41
C VAL A 466 3.37 -2.29 -27.97
N MET A 467 3.57 -3.17 -28.95
CA MET A 467 4.88 -3.53 -29.50
C MET A 467 5.47 -2.41 -30.38
N THR A 468 5.87 -1.30 -29.76
CA THR A 468 6.40 -0.09 -30.41
C THR A 468 7.88 -0.21 -30.79
N TYR A 469 8.22 -1.36 -31.34
CA TYR A 469 9.50 -1.74 -31.93
C TYR A 469 9.22 -2.48 -33.24
N ASP A 470 10.27 -2.86 -33.95
CA ASP A 470 10.19 -3.63 -35.21
C ASP A 470 9.35 -3.00 -36.32
N PHE A 471 9.31 -1.66 -36.31
CA PHE A 471 8.78 -0.87 -37.42
C PHE A 471 9.59 -1.07 -38.72
N PHE A 472 10.91 -1.23 -38.62
CA PHE A 472 11.81 -1.38 -39.77
C PHE A 472 12.92 -2.39 -39.47
N GLY A 473 13.32 -3.18 -40.47
CA GLY A 473 14.27 -4.28 -40.27
C GLY A 473 14.72 -4.95 -41.57
N ALA A 474 15.61 -5.92 -41.44
CA ALA A 474 16.33 -6.52 -42.57
C ALA A 474 15.49 -7.42 -43.51
N TRP A 475 14.19 -7.60 -43.24
CA TRP A 475 13.23 -8.11 -44.24
C TRP A 475 13.21 -7.22 -45.48
N ASP A 476 13.33 -5.89 -45.29
CA ASP A 476 13.64 -4.92 -46.33
C ASP A 476 15.16 -4.97 -46.62
N ALA A 477 15.60 -6.07 -47.22
CA ALA A 477 17.02 -6.43 -47.37
C ALA A 477 17.88 -5.40 -48.15
N LYS A 478 17.24 -4.48 -48.89
CA LYS A 478 17.91 -3.39 -49.62
C LYS A 478 17.91 -2.05 -48.87
N GLY A 479 17.37 -2.01 -47.65
CA GLY A 479 17.01 -0.79 -46.97
C GLY A 479 15.76 -0.14 -47.59
N PRO A 480 15.51 1.15 -47.31
CA PRO A 480 16.38 2.08 -46.58
C PRO A 480 16.63 1.68 -45.13
N THR A 481 17.82 1.96 -44.61
CA THR A 481 18.11 1.83 -43.18
C THR A 481 17.22 2.78 -42.39
N ALA A 482 16.58 2.30 -41.33
CA ALA A 482 15.69 3.11 -40.50
C ALA A 482 15.74 2.62 -39.04
N PRO A 483 15.46 3.50 -38.06
CA PRO A 483 15.40 3.07 -36.67
C PRO A 483 14.27 2.06 -36.47
N HIS A 484 14.47 0.97 -35.73
CA HIS A 484 13.41 -0.04 -35.57
C HIS A 484 12.35 0.29 -34.51
N SER A 485 12.67 1.18 -33.55
CA SER A 485 11.77 1.59 -32.45
C SER A 485 11.49 3.10 -32.33
N PRO A 486 11.38 3.89 -33.43
CA PRO A 486 11.27 5.35 -33.38
C PRO A 486 10.10 5.81 -32.50
N LEU A 487 10.38 6.75 -31.59
CA LEU A 487 9.40 7.37 -30.71
C LEU A 487 8.44 8.28 -31.47
N THR A 488 8.92 8.93 -32.54
CA THR A 488 8.17 9.91 -33.35
C THR A 488 8.44 9.71 -34.84
N SER A 489 7.58 10.29 -35.68
CA SER A 489 7.91 10.47 -37.10
C SER A 489 9.16 11.35 -37.30
N TYR A 490 9.81 11.24 -38.46
CA TYR A 490 10.96 12.06 -38.87
C TYR A 490 11.00 12.23 -40.40
N ASN A 491 11.71 13.25 -40.91
CA ASN A 491 11.83 13.48 -42.35
C ASN A 491 12.65 12.34 -43.00
N GLY A 492 12.05 11.64 -43.97
CA GLY A 492 12.64 10.44 -44.57
C GLY A 492 12.35 9.13 -43.82
N ILE A 493 11.35 9.10 -42.93
CA ILE A 493 10.82 7.83 -42.41
C ILE A 493 10.21 7.01 -43.57
N PRO A 494 10.52 5.70 -43.72
CA PRO A 494 10.09 4.94 -44.89
C PRO A 494 8.57 4.70 -44.97
N GLN A 495 7.89 4.65 -43.82
CA GLN A 495 6.44 4.47 -43.72
C GLN A 495 5.84 5.42 -42.66
N ALA A 496 4.74 6.07 -43.00
CA ALA A 496 4.00 6.93 -42.06
C ALA A 496 3.21 6.08 -41.04
N GLY A 497 3.03 6.60 -39.82
CA GLY A 497 2.39 5.86 -38.72
C GLY A 497 3.26 4.78 -38.06
N PHE A 498 4.44 4.48 -38.62
CA PHE A 498 5.40 3.50 -38.10
C PHE A 498 6.33 4.13 -37.04
N ASN A 499 5.75 4.61 -35.94
CA ASN A 499 6.46 5.10 -34.76
C ASN A 499 5.57 5.04 -33.50
N SER A 500 6.18 5.05 -32.32
CA SER A 500 5.48 4.87 -31.05
C SER A 500 4.40 5.93 -30.78
N ALA A 501 4.66 7.19 -31.14
CA ALA A 501 3.73 8.29 -30.90
C ALA A 501 2.45 8.15 -31.71
N ASP A 502 2.55 7.87 -33.01
CA ASP A 502 1.39 7.69 -33.89
C ASP A 502 0.55 6.46 -33.46
N ALA A 503 1.22 5.34 -33.13
CA ALA A 503 0.56 4.12 -32.64
C ALA A 503 -0.26 4.35 -31.36
N ILE A 504 0.36 4.99 -30.36
CA ILE A 504 -0.28 5.31 -29.07
C ILE A 504 -1.37 6.36 -29.25
N ALA A 505 -1.17 7.37 -30.10
CA ALA A 505 -2.19 8.37 -30.41
C ALA A 505 -3.41 7.73 -31.10
N LYS A 506 -3.19 6.77 -32.00
CA LYS A 506 -4.26 6.06 -32.71
C LYS A 506 -5.08 5.16 -31.78
N LEU A 507 -4.44 4.41 -30.88
CA LEU A 507 -5.13 3.61 -29.86
C LEU A 507 -5.98 4.49 -28.93
N LYS A 508 -5.45 5.64 -28.48
CA LYS A 508 -6.20 6.64 -27.71
C LYS A 508 -7.38 7.21 -28.49
N ALA A 509 -7.19 7.57 -29.77
CA ALA A 509 -8.24 8.11 -30.64
C ALA A 509 -9.37 7.10 -30.92
N LYS A 510 -9.06 5.79 -30.93
CA LYS A 510 -10.06 4.71 -31.00
C LYS A 510 -10.79 4.48 -29.67
N GLY A 511 -10.36 5.10 -28.57
CA GLY A 511 -11.01 5.04 -27.26
C GLY A 511 -10.33 4.17 -26.21
N VAL A 512 -9.10 3.69 -26.45
CA VAL A 512 -8.34 2.94 -25.42
C VAL A 512 -7.81 3.93 -24.36
N PRO A 513 -8.06 3.73 -23.05
CA PRO A 513 -7.55 4.61 -22.01
C PRO A 513 -6.01 4.62 -21.99
N ALA A 514 -5.40 5.80 -21.80
CA ALA A 514 -3.94 5.95 -21.76
C ALA A 514 -3.29 5.06 -20.68
N SER A 515 -3.91 4.95 -19.51
CA SER A 515 -3.49 4.08 -18.41
C SER A 515 -3.47 2.58 -18.75
N LYS A 516 -4.18 2.15 -19.79
CA LYS A 516 -4.20 0.77 -20.29
C LYS A 516 -3.22 0.52 -21.45
N LEU A 517 -2.31 1.44 -21.73
CA LEU A 517 -1.29 1.30 -22.77
C LEU A 517 0.10 1.29 -22.12
N LEU A 518 0.92 0.27 -22.42
CA LEU A 518 2.34 0.23 -22.11
C LEU A 518 3.17 0.48 -23.38
N LEU A 519 4.22 1.27 -23.25
CA LEU A 519 5.19 1.50 -24.33
C LEU A 519 6.19 0.33 -24.43
N GLY A 520 6.35 -0.26 -25.62
CA GLY A 520 7.31 -1.35 -25.86
C GLY A 520 8.72 -0.87 -26.21
N ILE A 521 9.74 -1.51 -25.63
CA ILE A 521 11.17 -1.27 -25.89
C ILE A 521 11.85 -2.57 -26.37
N GLY A 522 12.69 -2.48 -27.40
CA GLY A 522 13.57 -3.57 -27.81
C GLY A 522 14.91 -3.53 -27.05
N PHE A 523 15.28 -4.63 -26.39
CA PHE A 523 16.60 -4.83 -25.75
C PHE A 523 17.64 -5.44 -26.72
N TYR A 524 17.37 -5.25 -28.01
CA TYR A 524 18.13 -5.70 -29.17
C TYR A 524 18.12 -4.56 -30.19
N GLY A 525 18.93 -4.69 -31.23
CA GLY A 525 18.83 -3.85 -32.42
C GLY A 525 18.40 -4.63 -33.65
N ARG A 526 17.91 -3.89 -34.66
CA ARG A 526 17.83 -4.40 -36.04
C ARG A 526 18.85 -3.72 -36.93
N GLY A 527 19.39 -4.46 -37.90
CA GLY A 527 20.52 -3.99 -38.68
C GLY A 527 20.69 -4.60 -40.06
N TRP A 528 21.37 -3.84 -40.92
CA TRP A 528 21.66 -4.11 -42.32
C TRP A 528 23.16 -4.11 -42.58
N THR A 529 23.62 -4.79 -43.63
CA THR A 529 25.01 -4.74 -44.10
C THR A 529 25.12 -4.23 -45.54
N GLY A 530 26.35 -3.93 -45.96
CA GLY A 530 26.66 -3.25 -47.23
C GLY A 530 26.30 -1.76 -47.23
N VAL A 531 26.06 -1.17 -46.06
CA VAL A 531 25.61 0.22 -45.91
C VAL A 531 26.82 1.16 -45.92
N THR A 532 26.72 2.25 -46.68
CA THR A 532 27.79 3.26 -46.85
C THR A 532 27.44 4.64 -46.28
N GLN A 533 26.27 4.79 -45.66
CA GLN A 533 25.76 6.04 -45.10
C GLN A 533 25.53 5.89 -43.58
N ASP A 534 26.13 6.80 -42.81
CA ASP A 534 26.03 6.82 -41.34
C ASP A 534 24.59 7.06 -40.87
N ALA A 535 23.92 8.05 -41.47
CA ALA A 535 22.55 8.43 -41.15
C ALA A 535 21.52 7.44 -41.75
N PRO A 536 20.35 7.25 -41.13
CA PRO A 536 19.27 6.47 -41.74
C PRO A 536 18.82 7.04 -43.10
N GLY A 537 18.23 6.18 -43.93
CA GLY A 537 17.91 6.42 -45.34
C GLY A 537 18.90 5.77 -46.32
N GLY A 538 19.95 5.12 -45.83
CA GLY A 538 20.98 4.48 -46.66
C GLY A 538 20.50 3.16 -47.28
N THR A 539 21.01 2.80 -48.46
CA THR A 539 20.77 1.49 -49.07
C THR A 539 21.62 0.40 -48.41
N ALA A 540 21.16 -0.85 -48.54
CA ALA A 540 21.80 -2.04 -48.00
C ALA A 540 21.93 -3.16 -49.06
N THR A 541 22.69 -4.21 -48.73
CA THR A 541 22.81 -5.43 -49.53
C THR A 541 22.21 -6.67 -48.85
N GLY A 542 21.92 -6.60 -47.56
CA GLY A 542 21.26 -7.66 -46.80
C GLY A 542 21.21 -7.36 -45.30
N ALA A 543 20.83 -8.37 -44.51
CA ALA A 543 20.85 -8.32 -43.06
C ALA A 543 22.27 -8.23 -42.49
N ALA A 544 22.44 -7.52 -41.36
CA ALA A 544 23.70 -7.52 -40.63
C ALA A 544 23.95 -8.87 -39.93
N PRO A 545 25.20 -9.35 -39.78
CA PRO A 545 25.49 -10.55 -38.99
C PRO A 545 25.12 -10.33 -37.52
N GLY A 546 24.30 -11.22 -36.96
CA GLY A 546 23.91 -11.23 -35.55
C GLY A 546 24.06 -12.62 -34.92
N THR A 547 24.18 -12.67 -33.60
CA THR A 547 24.58 -13.88 -32.84
C THR A 547 23.56 -15.03 -32.93
N TYR A 548 22.26 -14.72 -32.96
CA TYR A 548 21.19 -15.73 -33.03
C TYR A 548 20.37 -15.69 -34.32
N GLU A 549 20.22 -14.51 -34.93
CA GLU A 549 19.47 -14.30 -36.18
C GLU A 549 20.16 -13.22 -37.03
N ALA A 550 20.14 -13.36 -38.35
CA ALA A 550 20.69 -12.34 -39.24
C ALA A 550 19.79 -11.09 -39.24
N GLY A 551 20.34 -9.95 -38.85
CA GLY A 551 19.63 -8.67 -38.77
C GLY A 551 19.03 -8.36 -37.40
N ILE A 552 19.30 -9.19 -36.38
CA ILE A 552 18.96 -8.94 -34.97
C ILE A 552 20.22 -9.19 -34.11
N GLU A 553 20.52 -8.30 -33.16
CA GLU A 553 21.61 -8.53 -32.20
C GLU A 553 21.28 -7.90 -30.82
N ASP A 554 21.70 -8.55 -29.75
CA ASP A 554 21.45 -8.11 -28.37
C ASP A 554 22.11 -6.76 -28.06
N TYR A 555 21.44 -5.90 -27.27
CA TYR A 555 22.02 -4.63 -26.81
C TYR A 555 23.37 -4.84 -26.13
N LYS A 556 23.50 -5.86 -25.28
CA LYS A 556 24.73 -6.21 -24.56
C LYS A 556 25.93 -6.49 -25.48
N VAL A 557 25.68 -6.88 -26.73
CA VAL A 557 26.69 -7.07 -27.77
C VAL A 557 26.91 -5.75 -28.52
N LEU A 558 25.84 -5.18 -29.09
CA LEU A 558 25.89 -3.97 -29.92
C LEU A 558 26.58 -2.79 -29.22
N LYS A 559 26.34 -2.58 -27.92
CA LYS A 559 26.96 -1.50 -27.15
C LYS A 559 28.50 -1.53 -27.13
N ASN A 560 29.09 -2.69 -27.42
CA ASN A 560 30.53 -2.93 -27.44
C ASN A 560 31.07 -3.10 -28.87
N THR A 561 30.31 -3.74 -29.78
CA THR A 561 30.76 -4.08 -31.14
C THR A 561 30.41 -3.03 -32.19
N CYS A 562 29.34 -2.27 -31.98
CA CYS A 562 28.85 -1.23 -32.89
C CYS A 562 28.24 -0.07 -32.09
N PRO A 563 29.06 0.71 -31.34
CA PRO A 563 28.57 1.80 -30.50
C PRO A 563 27.90 2.91 -31.33
N THR A 564 26.91 3.56 -30.72
CA THR A 564 26.06 4.56 -31.37
C THR A 564 26.84 5.74 -31.94
N THR A 565 26.56 6.07 -33.20
CA THR A 565 27.13 7.21 -33.95
C THR A 565 26.16 8.39 -34.00
N GLY A 566 24.87 8.18 -33.73
CA GLY A 566 23.88 9.24 -33.64
C GLY A 566 22.52 8.80 -33.08
N THR A 567 21.62 9.76 -32.92
CA THR A 567 20.22 9.53 -32.54
C THR A 567 19.27 10.28 -33.47
N ILE A 568 18.09 9.72 -33.70
CA ILE A 568 16.99 10.33 -34.45
C ILE A 568 15.66 9.78 -33.92
N ALA A 569 14.58 10.56 -33.96
CA ALA A 569 13.25 10.11 -33.52
C ALA A 569 13.25 9.43 -32.13
N GLY A 570 14.04 9.95 -31.19
CA GLY A 570 14.18 9.39 -29.84
C GLY A 570 14.82 8.00 -29.75
N THR A 571 15.47 7.49 -30.81
CA THR A 571 16.13 6.16 -30.87
C THR A 571 17.57 6.31 -31.35
N ALA A 572 18.45 5.37 -30.99
CA ALA A 572 19.86 5.41 -31.38
C ALA A 572 20.11 4.65 -32.69
N TYR A 573 21.15 5.05 -33.40
CA TYR A 573 21.73 4.29 -34.49
C TYR A 573 23.26 4.28 -34.42
N ALA A 574 23.84 3.29 -35.08
CA ALA A 574 25.28 3.06 -35.19
C ALA A 574 25.62 2.65 -36.63
N HIS A 575 26.76 3.14 -37.13
CA HIS A 575 27.38 2.64 -38.35
C HIS A 575 28.79 2.19 -38.03
N CYS A 576 29.13 0.96 -38.41
CA CYS A 576 30.39 0.30 -38.08
C CYS A 576 30.88 -0.55 -39.26
N GLY A 577 31.84 0.00 -40.01
CA GLY A 577 32.36 -0.63 -41.22
C GLY A 577 31.32 -0.63 -42.34
N THR A 578 30.74 -1.80 -42.64
CA THR A 578 29.64 -1.95 -43.60
C THR A 578 28.28 -2.19 -42.94
N ASN A 579 28.23 -2.30 -41.60
CA ASN A 579 27.02 -2.60 -40.86
C ASN A 579 26.37 -1.31 -40.35
N TRP A 580 25.05 -1.25 -40.43
CA TRP A 580 24.22 -0.21 -39.83
C TRP A 580 23.22 -0.84 -38.89
N TRP A 581 23.10 -0.32 -37.68
CA TRP A 581 22.19 -0.82 -36.64
C TRP A 581 21.38 0.30 -36.03
N SER A 582 20.16 0.00 -35.61
CA SER A 582 19.42 0.83 -34.65
C SER A 582 18.93 -0.03 -33.49
N TYR A 583 19.01 0.53 -32.29
CA TYR A 583 18.70 -0.11 -31.02
C TYR A 583 18.39 0.95 -29.96
N ASP A 584 17.85 0.54 -28.83
CA ASP A 584 17.66 1.41 -27.67
C ASP A 584 18.84 1.39 -26.69
N THR A 585 19.06 2.53 -26.04
CA THR A 585 20.16 2.80 -25.11
C THR A 585 19.62 3.33 -23.78
N PRO A 586 20.39 3.32 -22.70
CA PRO A 586 19.96 3.92 -21.42
C PRO A 586 19.53 5.38 -21.51
N ALA A 587 20.02 6.14 -22.50
CA ALA A 587 19.62 7.52 -22.75
C ALA A 587 18.29 7.62 -23.52
N THR A 588 18.12 6.85 -24.60
CA THR A 588 16.88 6.86 -25.40
C THR A 588 15.73 6.26 -24.61
N ILE A 589 15.96 5.17 -23.86
CA ILE A 589 14.98 4.60 -22.94
C ILE A 589 14.49 5.65 -21.94
N LYS A 590 15.38 6.37 -21.24
CA LYS A 590 14.95 7.40 -20.28
C LYS A 590 14.10 8.50 -20.93
N SER A 591 14.42 8.87 -22.17
CA SER A 591 13.63 9.83 -22.95
C SER A 591 12.25 9.27 -23.34
N LYS A 592 12.19 7.98 -23.73
CA LYS A 592 10.95 7.24 -24.02
C LYS A 592 10.07 7.05 -22.77
N MET A 593 10.65 6.75 -21.62
CA MET A 593 9.91 6.63 -20.35
C MET A 593 9.36 7.99 -19.89
N ALA A 594 10.16 9.06 -19.98
CA ALA A 594 9.68 10.41 -19.69
C ALA A 594 8.53 10.83 -20.62
N TRP A 595 8.60 10.47 -21.90
CA TRP A 595 7.50 10.63 -22.84
C TRP A 595 6.27 9.79 -22.46
N ALA A 596 6.44 8.53 -22.07
CA ALA A 596 5.35 7.66 -21.61
C ALA A 596 4.62 8.23 -20.38
N LYS A 597 5.36 8.77 -19.40
CA LYS A 597 4.79 9.48 -18.25
C LYS A 597 4.00 10.73 -18.68
N ASN A 598 4.59 11.57 -19.54
CA ASN A 598 3.92 12.77 -20.07
C ASN A 598 2.68 12.44 -20.92
N GLN A 599 2.63 11.24 -21.50
CA GLN A 599 1.48 10.71 -22.23
C GLN A 599 0.42 10.04 -21.33
N GLY A 600 0.61 10.00 -20.00
CA GLY A 600 -0.31 9.37 -19.06
C GLY A 600 -0.41 7.85 -19.23
N LEU A 601 0.63 7.20 -19.74
CA LEU A 601 0.63 5.75 -20.00
C LEU A 601 0.61 4.94 -18.70
N GLY A 602 0.17 3.68 -18.79
CA GLY A 602 0.23 2.72 -17.68
C GLY A 602 1.67 2.38 -17.28
N GLY A 603 2.60 2.50 -18.22
CA GLY A 603 4.03 2.26 -18.03
C GLY A 603 4.71 1.82 -19.32
N ALA A 604 5.60 0.86 -19.22
CA ALA A 604 6.35 0.31 -20.34
C ALA A 604 6.71 -1.17 -20.14
N PHE A 605 7.06 -1.83 -21.23
CA PHE A 605 7.55 -3.20 -21.22
C PHE A 605 8.68 -3.39 -22.23
N PHE A 606 9.35 -4.54 -22.19
CA PHE A 606 10.45 -4.84 -23.10
C PHE A 606 10.54 -6.30 -23.54
N TRP A 607 11.00 -6.46 -24.78
CA TRP A 607 11.46 -7.73 -25.35
C TRP A 607 12.98 -7.66 -25.54
N GLU A 608 13.82 -8.51 -24.95
CA GLU A 608 13.58 -9.57 -23.95
C GLU A 608 14.72 -9.51 -22.90
N PHE A 609 14.53 -10.13 -21.73
CA PHE A 609 15.52 -10.06 -20.63
C PHE A 609 16.95 -10.48 -21.04
N SER A 610 17.10 -11.42 -21.97
CA SER A 610 18.44 -11.88 -22.37
C SER A 610 19.24 -10.85 -23.15
N GLY A 611 18.61 -9.83 -23.73
CA GLY A 611 19.27 -8.78 -24.52
C GLY A 611 20.04 -7.75 -23.69
N ASP A 612 19.69 -7.58 -22.41
CA ASP A 612 20.37 -6.67 -21.50
C ASP A 612 21.72 -7.24 -21.01
N THR A 613 22.55 -6.31 -20.56
CA THR A 613 23.79 -6.51 -19.82
C THR A 613 23.61 -7.32 -18.53
N SER A 614 24.70 -7.93 -18.06
CA SER A 614 24.72 -8.73 -16.83
C SER A 614 24.43 -7.95 -15.54
N ASN A 615 24.38 -6.62 -15.58
CA ASN A 615 24.00 -5.72 -14.49
C ASN A 615 22.65 -4.99 -14.71
N GLY A 616 21.87 -5.40 -15.72
CA GLY A 616 20.50 -4.92 -15.95
C GLY A 616 20.43 -3.43 -16.27
N GLU A 617 21.33 -2.92 -17.11
CA GLU A 617 21.47 -1.50 -17.44
C GLU A 617 20.23 -0.91 -18.14
N LEU A 618 19.63 -1.63 -19.09
CA LEU A 618 18.39 -1.20 -19.75
C LEU A 618 17.19 -1.29 -18.81
N VAL A 619 17.07 -2.38 -18.02
CA VAL A 619 16.04 -2.47 -16.97
C VAL A 619 16.16 -1.32 -15.97
N SER A 620 17.39 -0.94 -15.61
CA SER A 620 17.66 0.21 -14.72
C SER A 620 17.28 1.53 -15.38
N ALA A 621 17.48 1.68 -16.69
CA ALA A 621 17.06 2.86 -17.44
C ALA A 621 15.54 2.97 -17.56
N MET A 622 14.81 1.85 -17.68
CA MET A 622 13.35 1.83 -17.65
C MET A 622 12.83 2.22 -16.27
N ASN A 623 13.25 1.52 -15.21
CA ASN A 623 12.82 1.81 -13.83
C ASN A 623 13.09 3.27 -13.44
N THR A 624 14.32 3.76 -13.61
CA THR A 624 14.68 5.16 -13.28
C THR A 624 14.14 6.22 -14.25
N GLY A 625 13.46 5.82 -15.32
CA GLY A 625 12.70 6.73 -16.19
C GLY A 625 11.19 6.72 -15.92
N LEU A 626 10.68 5.63 -15.34
CA LEU A 626 9.27 5.42 -14.99
C LEU A 626 8.89 5.94 -13.59
N GLN A 627 9.88 6.14 -12.71
CA GLN A 627 9.82 6.99 -11.53
C GLN A 627 9.86 8.46 -11.96
#